data_AF-A0A538AKF2-F1
#
_entry.id   AF-A0A538AKF2-F1
#
_cell.length_a   1.000
_cell.length_b   1.000
_cell.length_c   1.000
_cell.angle_alpha   90.00
_cell.angle_beta   90.00
_cell.angle_gamma   90.00
#
_symmetry.space_group_name_H-M   'P 1'
#
loop_
_entity.id
_entity.type
_entity.pdbx_description
1 polymer ?
#
loop_
_entity_poly.entity_id
_entity_poly.type
_entity_poly.pdbx_seq_one_letter_code
_entity_poly.pdbx_strand_id
1 'polypeptide(L)'
;MADYDEETLADLLRTLPTPPEAWVKAAQEIPLARRGLDDIVERARADQAFRAALIADLEQAIASAGYEPDPVLADAVRQRLSID
;
A
#
# COMPACT_ATOMS: atom_id res chain seq x y z
N MET A 1 4.99 19.50 22.26
CA MET A 1 4.22 18.27 21.95
C MET A 1 4.10 17.50 23.25
N ALA A 2 2.91 17.02 23.59
CA ALA A 2 2.75 16.21 24.79
C ALA A 2 3.50 14.88 24.59
N ASP A 3 4.33 14.53 25.57
CA ASP A 3 5.12 13.30 25.58
C ASP A 3 4.24 12.21 26.20
N TYR A 4 3.36 11.61 25.38
CA TYR A 4 2.50 10.52 25.83
C TYR A 4 3.26 9.20 25.70
N ASP A 5 3.34 8.45 26.80
CA ASP A 5 3.79 7.07 26.77
C ASP A 5 2.71 6.13 26.22
N GLU A 6 3.12 4.90 25.90
CA GLU A 6 2.23 3.89 25.29
C GLU A 6 1.02 3.55 26.18
N GLU A 7 1.20 3.56 27.50
CA GLU A 7 0.14 3.29 28.48
C GLU A 7 -0.92 4.41 28.48
N THR A 8 -0.47 5.67 28.50
CA THR A 8 -1.36 6.84 28.43
C THR A 8 -2.11 6.89 27.11
N LEU A 9 -1.45 6.55 26.00
CA LEU A 9 -2.10 6.46 24.69
C LEU A 9 -3.18 5.36 24.67
N ALA A 10 -2.90 4.19 25.25
CA ALA A 10 -3.86 3.10 25.30
C ALA A 10 -5.11 3.48 26.09
N ASP A 11 -4.96 4.15 27.23
CA ASP A 11 -6.08 4.64 28.04
C ASP A 11 -6.92 5.67 27.29
N LEU A 12 -6.29 6.62 26.61
CA LEU A 12 -7.00 7.61 25.78
C LEU A 12 -7.76 6.94 24.64
N LEU A 13 -7.15 5.97 23.94
CA LEU A 13 -7.81 5.23 22.86
C LEU A 13 -9.05 4.46 23.34
N ARG A 14 -9.03 3.91 24.57
CA ARG A 14 -10.19 3.22 25.16
C ARG A 14 -11.38 4.14 25.42
N THR A 15 -11.16 5.45 25.56
CA THR A 15 -12.25 6.41 25.77
C THR A 15 -12.99 6.77 24.48
N LEU A 16 -12.45 6.41 23.32
CA LEU A 16 -13.05 6.74 22.04
C LEU A 16 -14.28 5.87 21.77
N PRO A 17 -15.29 6.41 21.08
CA PRO A 17 -16.42 5.59 20.62
C PRO A 17 -15.95 4.53 19.63
N THR A 18 -16.72 3.44 19.53
CA THR A 18 -16.47 2.39 18.52
C THR A 18 -16.45 3.02 17.13
N PRO A 19 -15.46 2.68 16.29
CA PRO A 19 -15.41 3.21 14.93
C PRO A 19 -16.64 2.76 14.13
N PRO A 20 -17.12 3.59 13.19
CA PRO A 20 -18.22 3.21 12.31
C PRO A 20 -17.92 1.90 11.56
N GLU A 21 -18.88 0.97 11.52
CA GLU A 21 -18.69 -0.33 10.87
C GLU A 21 -18.26 -0.20 9.40
N ALA A 22 -18.76 0.81 8.69
CA ALA A 22 -18.38 1.07 7.31
C ALA A 22 -16.87 1.35 7.16
N TRP A 23 -16.26 2.03 8.13
CA TRP A 23 -14.82 2.30 8.13
C TRP A 23 -14.02 1.04 8.44
N VAL A 24 -14.49 0.23 9.39
CA VAL A 24 -13.86 -1.05 9.72
C VAL A 24 -13.87 -2.00 8.52
N LYS A 25 -15.00 -2.12 7.83
CA LYS A 25 -15.14 -2.95 6.62
C LYS A 25 -14.22 -2.47 5.50
N ALA A 26 -14.23 -1.17 5.19
CA ALA A 26 -13.32 -0.61 4.20
C ALA A 26 -11.85 -0.87 4.57
N ALA A 27 -11.47 -0.69 5.84
CA ALA A 27 -10.11 -0.95 6.30
C ALA A 27 -9.71 -2.44 6.21
N GLN A 28 -10.65 -3.37 6.36
CA GLN A 28 -10.41 -4.82 6.19
C GLN A 28 -10.18 -5.23 4.74
N GLU A 29 -10.73 -4.48 3.78
CA GLU A 29 -10.56 -4.75 2.34
C GLU A 29 -9.21 -4.22 1.81
N ILE A 30 -8.65 -3.19 2.46
CA ILE A 30 -7.37 -2.57 2.10
C ILE A 30 -6.20 -3.58 2.02
N PRO A 31 -5.97 -4.49 3.00
CA PRO A 31 -4.90 -5.49 2.92
C PRO A 31 -5.01 -6.42 1.70
N LEU A 32 -6.23 -6.81 1.32
CA LEU A 32 -6.43 -7.71 0.18
C LEU A 32 -6.16 -6.99 -1.14
N ALA A 33 -6.64 -5.75 -1.26
CA ALA A 33 -6.41 -4.89 -2.42
C ALA A 33 -4.92 -4.52 -2.58
N ARG A 34 -4.13 -4.52 -1.49
CA ARG A 34 -2.71 -4.16 -1.50
C ARG A 34 -1.74 -5.30 -1.80
N ARG A 35 -2.16 -6.58 -1.80
CA ARG A 35 -1.25 -7.70 -2.06
C ARG A 35 -0.54 -7.60 -3.41
N GLY A 36 -1.28 -7.23 -4.47
CA GLY A 36 -0.69 -7.05 -5.79
C GLY A 36 0.36 -5.93 -5.82
N LEU A 37 0.14 -4.84 -5.08
CA LEU A 37 1.11 -3.74 -4.95
C LEU A 37 2.39 -4.20 -4.26
N ASP A 38 2.27 -4.87 -3.12
CA ASP A 38 3.44 -5.31 -2.34
C ASP A 38 4.27 -6.33 -3.15
N ASP A 39 3.61 -7.28 -3.84
CA ASP A 39 4.29 -8.24 -4.71
C ASP A 39 5.06 -7.57 -5.87
N ILE A 40 4.44 -6.59 -6.53
CA ILE A 40 5.09 -5.83 -7.63
C ILE A 40 6.30 -5.06 -7.11
N VAL A 41 6.18 -4.40 -5.95
CA VAL A 41 7.26 -3.61 -5.36
C VAL A 41 8.42 -4.49 -4.92
N GLU A 42 8.14 -5.60 -4.22
CA GLU A 42 9.19 -6.52 -3.80
C GLU A 42 9.91 -7.16 -4.99
N ARG A 43 9.16 -7.54 -6.04
CA ARG A 43 9.77 -8.00 -7.28
C ARG A 43 10.65 -6.93 -7.93
N ALA A 44 10.20 -5.67 -7.95
CA ALA A 44 11.00 -4.56 -8.48
C ALA A 44 12.26 -4.25 -7.65
N ARG A 45 12.26 -4.56 -6.34
CA ARG A 45 13.47 -4.49 -5.50
C ARG A 45 14.45 -5.60 -5.82
N ALA A 46 13.95 -6.81 -6.10
CA ALA A 46 14.78 -7.98 -6.39
C ALA A 46 15.26 -8.06 -7.85
N ASP A 47 14.52 -7.49 -8.80
CA ASP A 47 14.78 -7.57 -10.24
C ASP A 47 14.92 -6.17 -10.87
N GLN A 48 16.16 -5.79 -11.17
CA GLN A 48 16.49 -4.50 -11.76
C GLN A 48 15.97 -4.34 -13.19
N ALA A 49 15.86 -5.43 -13.97
CA ALA A 49 15.31 -5.39 -15.32
C ALA A 49 13.80 -5.13 -15.28
N PHE A 50 13.11 -5.77 -14.34
CA PHE A 50 11.69 -5.49 -14.09
C PHE A 50 11.48 -4.06 -13.59
N ARG A 51 12.33 -3.54 -12.69
CA ARG A 51 12.27 -2.13 -12.25
C ARG A 51 12.45 -1.16 -13.41
N ALA A 52 13.41 -1.41 -14.29
CA ALA A 52 13.64 -0.58 -15.47
C ALA A 52 12.42 -0.59 -16.41
N ALA A 53 11.80 -1.76 -16.60
CA ALA A 53 10.56 -1.89 -17.39
C ALA A 53 9.39 -1.10 -16.76
N LEU A 54 9.19 -1.19 -15.44
CA LEU A 54 8.14 -0.43 -14.73
C LEU A 54 8.32 1.09 -14.85
N ILE A 55 9.57 1.58 -14.87
CA ILE A 55 9.87 3.01 -15.04
C ILE A 55 9.63 3.45 -16.49
N ALA A 56 9.94 2.60 -17.46
CA ALA A 56 9.80 2.90 -18.89
C ALA A 56 8.33 2.87 -19.35
N ASP A 57 7.58 1.83 -18.97
CA ASP A 57 6.16 1.69 -19.23
C ASP A 57 5.52 0.82 -18.14
N LEU A 58 4.93 1.49 -17.16
CA LEU A 58 4.38 0.85 -15.96
C LEU A 58 3.21 -0.08 -16.28
N GLU A 59 2.25 0.40 -17.08
CA GLU A 59 1.02 -0.34 -17.37
C GLU A 59 1.33 -1.59 -18.19
N GLN A 60 2.21 -1.45 -19.19
CA GLN A 60 2.64 -2.59 -19.99
C GLN A 60 3.48 -3.60 -19.18
N ALA A 61 4.34 -3.14 -18.28
CA ALA A 61 5.15 -4.01 -17.43
C ALA A 61 4.31 -4.79 -16.41
N ILE A 62 3.31 -4.15 -15.80
CA ILE A 62 2.35 -4.78 -14.87
C ILE A 62 1.50 -5.82 -15.61
N ALA A 63 0.95 -5.46 -16.79
CA ALA A 63 0.18 -6.38 -17.62
C ALA A 63 1.00 -7.59 -18.09
N SER A 64 2.25 -7.37 -18.52
CA SER A 64 3.16 -8.44 -18.93
C SER A 64 3.58 -9.36 -17.77
N ALA A 65 3.52 -8.84 -16.54
CA ALA A 65 3.76 -9.62 -15.33
C ALA A 65 2.51 -10.36 -14.82
N GLY A 66 1.36 -10.25 -15.52
CA GLY A 66 0.12 -10.96 -15.21
C GLY A 66 -0.78 -10.26 -14.19
N TYR A 67 -0.51 -8.99 -13.89
CA TYR A 67 -1.36 -8.16 -13.04
C TYR A 67 -2.30 -7.32 -13.90
N GLU A 68 -3.51 -7.08 -13.41
CA GLU A 68 -4.44 -6.18 -14.09
C GLU A 68 -3.92 -4.73 -14.01
N PRO A 69 -3.80 -4.00 -15.15
CA PRO A 69 -3.38 -2.61 -15.15
C PRO A 69 -4.52 -1.71 -14.67
N ASP A 70 -4.73 -1.69 -13.36
CA ASP A 70 -5.63 -0.75 -12.68
C ASP A 70 -4.91 0.61 -12.48
N PRO A 71 -5.50 1.74 -12.91
CA PRO A 71 -4.95 3.08 -12.68
C PRO A 71 -4.59 3.36 -11.21
N VAL A 72 -5.36 2.85 -10.26
CA VAL A 72 -5.10 3.04 -8.82
C VAL A 72 -3.85 2.27 -8.37
N LEU A 73 -3.69 1.04 -8.86
CA LEU A 73 -2.50 0.22 -8.61
C LEU A 73 -1.26 0.87 -9.24
N ALA A 74 -1.38 1.35 -10.48
CA ALA A 74 -0.30 2.04 -11.19
C ALA A 74 0.18 3.28 -10.42
N ASP A 75 -0.73 4.14 -9.97
CA ASP A 75 -0.39 5.32 -9.16
C ASP A 75 0.32 4.93 -7.85
N ALA A 76 -0.17 3.89 -7.17
CA ALA A 76 0.44 3.41 -5.93
C ALA A 76 1.87 2.85 -6.15
N VAL A 77 2.10 2.13 -7.24
CA VAL A 77 3.45 1.63 -7.61
C VAL A 77 4.39 2.81 -7.91
N ARG A 78 3.96 3.83 -8.68
CA ARG A 78 4.80 5.01 -8.97
C ARG A 78 5.18 5.77 -7.71
N GLN A 79 4.23 5.99 -6.80
CA GLN A 79 4.50 6.65 -5.53
C GLN A 79 5.53 5.90 -4.71
N ARG A 80 5.43 4.57 -4.62
CA ARG A 80 6.37 3.77 -3.83
C ARG A 80 7.78 3.73 -4.43
N LEU A 81 7.89 3.62 -5.76
CA LEU A 81 9.18 3.62 -6.45
C LEU A 81 9.90 4.97 -6.45
N SER A 82 9.16 6.06 -6.19
CA SER A 82 9.70 7.44 -6.11
C SER A 82 10.20 7.80 -4.70
N ILE A 83 9.82 7.03 -3.67
CA ILE A 83 10.20 7.26 -2.27
C ILE A 83 11.41 6.39 -1.87
N ASP A 84 11.76 5.36 -2.65
CA ASP A 84 13.04 4.62 -2.57
C ASP A 84 14.18 5.38 -3.26
#